data_AF-A0A1C6CUH5-F1
#
_entry.id   AF-A0A1C6CUH5-F1
#
_cell.length_a   1.000
_cell.length_b   1.000
_cell.length_c   1.000
_cell.angle_alpha   90.00
_cell.angle_beta   90.00
_cell.angle_gamma   90.00
#
_symmetry.space_group_name_H-M   'P 1'
#
loop_
_entity.id
_entity.type
_entity.pdbx_description
1 polymer ?
#
loop_
_entity_poly.entity_id
_entity_poly.type
_entity_poly.pdbx_seq_one_letter_code
_entity_poly.pdbx_strand_id
1 'polypeptide(L)'
;MNRKKHGNYRCILLVLVLWFFWFQNVSASQMLFPFVADDWISFEGRTFLQLQQEKKQTEIKKQRNHKKSNEKSNKISNKKKVKETMAVPVKYDNEISAGDRQILYKVVSMECDTGYEGSLAVISCMLNRLESDKYPDDLMDVVREKAQFSAYYDKKTETYPYIDRNPSQECIQAVDDALAGKKRNLPSYIMYFRASSYKKLKGYKKYGQIGDNTYFYKEEDR
;
A
#
# COMPACT_ATOMS: atom_id res chain seq x y z
N MET A 1 -22.25 -80.20 -9.38
CA MET A 1 -22.47 -78.99 -8.55
C MET A 1 -22.04 -77.77 -9.36
N ASN A 2 -22.99 -77.00 -9.87
CA ASN A 2 -22.76 -75.88 -10.80
C ASN A 2 -23.56 -74.67 -10.27
N ARG A 3 -22.92 -73.52 -10.02
CA ARG A 3 -23.62 -72.24 -9.84
C ARG A 3 -22.82 -71.09 -10.45
N LYS A 4 -23.47 -70.48 -11.45
CA LYS A 4 -23.15 -69.24 -12.14
C LYS A 4 -23.20 -68.03 -11.18
N LYS A 5 -22.42 -67.00 -11.46
CA LYS A 5 -22.76 -65.60 -11.14
C LYS A 5 -22.38 -64.69 -12.32
N HIS A 6 -23.40 -64.22 -13.04
CA HIS A 6 -23.35 -63.08 -13.94
C HIS A 6 -23.44 -61.79 -13.12
N GLY A 7 -22.66 -60.77 -13.47
CA GLY A 7 -22.70 -59.44 -12.86
C GLY A 7 -22.39 -58.32 -13.87
N ASN A 8 -23.46 -57.75 -14.44
CA ASN A 8 -23.70 -56.32 -14.68
C ASN A 8 -22.69 -55.44 -15.43
N TYR A 9 -22.38 -55.76 -16.69
CA TYR A 9 -21.76 -54.81 -17.63
C TYR A 9 -22.76 -53.91 -18.40
N ARG A 10 -24.07 -54.10 -18.19
CA ARG A 10 -25.13 -53.40 -18.96
C ARG A 10 -25.45 -51.98 -18.44
N CYS A 11 -25.15 -51.66 -17.18
CA CYS A 11 -25.38 -50.32 -16.64
C CYS A 11 -24.25 -49.33 -16.93
N ILE A 12 -23.02 -49.81 -17.11
CA ILE A 12 -21.84 -48.96 -17.36
C ILE A 12 -21.86 -48.40 -18.79
N LEU A 13 -22.38 -49.17 -19.76
CA LEU A 13 -22.48 -48.73 -21.15
C LEU A 13 -23.54 -47.63 -21.37
N LEU A 14 -24.59 -47.57 -20.55
CA LEU A 14 -25.67 -46.58 -20.68
C LEU A 14 -25.28 -45.18 -20.15
N VAL A 15 -24.34 -45.10 -19.20
CA VAL A 15 -23.89 -43.83 -18.61
C VAL A 15 -22.93 -43.08 -19.55
N LEU A 16 -22.12 -43.79 -20.34
CA LEU A 16 -21.15 -43.19 -21.25
C LEU A 16 -21.79 -42.61 -22.53
N VAL A 17 -22.89 -43.18 -23.00
CA VAL A 17 -23.62 -42.67 -24.18
C VAL A 17 -24.42 -41.40 -23.85
N LEU A 18 -24.94 -41.26 -22.63
CA LEU A 18 -25.60 -40.03 -22.18
C LEU A 18 -24.63 -38.86 -21.94
N TRP A 19 -23.35 -39.14 -21.66
CA TRP A 19 -22.34 -38.09 -21.47
C TRP A 19 -21.85 -37.50 -22.79
N PHE A 20 -21.82 -38.30 -23.87
CA PHE A 20 -21.39 -37.83 -25.20
C PHE A 20 -22.45 -37.00 -25.93
N PHE A 21 -23.74 -37.15 -25.58
CA PHE A 21 -24.85 -36.42 -26.21
C PHE A 21 -25.03 -34.98 -25.68
N TRP A 22 -24.41 -34.63 -24.54
CA TRP A 22 -24.43 -33.27 -23.99
C TRP A 22 -23.29 -32.36 -24.48
N PHE A 23 -22.27 -32.90 -25.16
CA PHE A 23 -21.08 -32.13 -25.56
C PHE A 23 -21.07 -31.71 -27.05
N GLN A 24 -22.08 -32.06 -27.84
CA GLN A 24 -22.17 -31.72 -29.27
C GLN A 24 -23.32 -30.75 -29.61
N ASN A 25 -23.95 -30.09 -28.63
CA ASN A 25 -25.14 -29.26 -28.88
C ASN A 25 -25.13 -27.88 -28.21
N VAL A 26 -23.96 -27.21 -28.17
CA VAL A 26 -23.85 -25.76 -27.93
C VAL A 26 -22.86 -25.17 -28.95
N SER A 27 -23.16 -25.34 -30.23
CA SER A 27 -22.52 -24.62 -31.33
C SER A 27 -23.41 -24.69 -32.56
N ALA A 28 -24.45 -23.86 -32.59
CA ALA A 28 -25.07 -23.36 -33.83
C ALA A 28 -26.28 -22.49 -33.48
N SER A 29 -26.10 -21.18 -33.47
CA SER A 29 -27.12 -20.23 -33.94
C SER A 29 -26.45 -18.88 -34.16
N GLN A 30 -26.10 -18.63 -35.41
CA GLN A 30 -25.67 -17.34 -35.91
C GLN A 30 -26.88 -16.57 -36.46
N MET A 31 -26.87 -15.26 -36.17
CA MET A 31 -27.46 -14.12 -36.89
C MET A 31 -28.97 -13.80 -36.74
N LEU A 32 -29.23 -12.67 -36.09
CA LEU A 32 -29.93 -11.52 -36.70
C LEU A 32 -29.64 -10.22 -35.90
N PHE A 33 -29.02 -9.21 -36.53
CA PHE A 33 -28.84 -7.85 -35.97
C PHE A 33 -30.09 -6.98 -36.26
N PRO A 34 -30.45 -6.01 -35.38
CA PRO A 34 -30.00 -4.63 -35.61
C PRO A 34 -29.65 -3.82 -34.33
N PHE A 35 -28.55 -3.07 -34.42
CA PHE A 35 -28.39 -1.64 -34.07
C PHE A 35 -29.04 -1.08 -32.78
N VAL A 36 -28.24 -0.80 -31.73
CA VAL A 36 -27.85 0.52 -31.15
C VAL A 36 -27.24 0.30 -29.74
N ALA A 37 -26.04 0.88 -29.55
CA ALA A 37 -25.36 1.34 -28.32
C ALA A 37 -25.80 0.82 -26.93
N ASP A 38 -24.87 0.18 -26.20
CA ASP A 38 -24.21 0.73 -25.00
C ASP A 38 -23.56 -0.38 -24.12
N ASP A 39 -22.41 -0.05 -23.53
CA ASP A 39 -21.64 -0.73 -22.46
C ASP A 39 -21.00 -2.11 -22.79
N TRP A 40 -19.73 -2.29 -23.20
CA TRP A 40 -18.40 -1.65 -22.99
C TRP A 40 -17.74 -1.66 -21.60
N ILE A 41 -18.40 -1.87 -20.46
CA ILE A 41 -17.66 -1.70 -19.18
C ILE A 41 -18.01 -2.79 -18.18
N SER A 42 -17.13 -3.80 -18.02
CA SER A 42 -16.97 -4.50 -16.72
C SER A 42 -15.81 -5.48 -16.56
N PHE A 43 -14.94 -5.78 -17.55
CA PHE A 43 -13.99 -6.90 -17.34
C PHE A 43 -12.49 -6.69 -17.58
N GLU A 44 -12.01 -5.54 -18.07
CA GLU A 44 -10.55 -5.32 -18.23
C GLU A 44 -10.10 -3.96 -17.67
N GLY A 45 -10.24 -3.80 -16.34
CA GLY A 45 -9.89 -2.59 -15.61
C GLY A 45 -8.44 -2.52 -15.09
N ARG A 46 -7.45 -3.03 -15.82
CA ARG A 46 -6.05 -2.59 -15.61
C ARG A 46 -5.61 -1.81 -16.83
N THR A 47 -5.57 -0.48 -16.68
CA THR A 47 -5.09 0.39 -17.76
C THR A 47 -3.67 -0.04 -18.14
N PHE A 48 -3.39 -0.09 -19.45
CA PHE A 48 -2.07 -0.42 -19.98
C PHE A 48 -0.94 0.41 -19.33
N LEU A 49 -1.26 1.64 -18.92
CA LEU A 49 -0.38 2.54 -18.16
C LEU A 49 -0.05 2.02 -16.75
N GLN A 50 -1.01 1.44 -16.02
CA GLN A 50 -0.76 0.82 -14.72
C GLN A 50 0.14 -0.41 -14.84
N LEU A 51 -0.07 -1.24 -15.87
CA LEU A 51 0.79 -2.41 -16.13
C LEU A 51 2.22 -2.02 -16.53
N GLN A 52 2.38 -0.93 -17.28
CA GLN A 52 3.68 -0.34 -17.60
C GLN A 52 4.37 0.23 -16.35
N GLN A 53 3.63 0.89 -15.47
CA GLN A 53 4.15 1.43 -14.21
C GLN A 53 4.58 0.32 -13.23
N GLU A 54 3.80 -0.76 -13.10
CA GLU A 54 4.13 -1.91 -12.23
C GLU A 54 5.37 -2.68 -12.73
N LYS A 55 5.51 -2.87 -14.04
CA LYS A 55 6.70 -3.49 -14.64
C LYS A 55 7.95 -2.63 -14.45
N LYS A 56 7.83 -1.32 -14.64
CA LYS A 56 8.94 -0.38 -14.40
C LYS A 56 9.33 -0.31 -12.92
N GLN A 57 8.38 -0.36 -12.00
CA GLN A 57 8.63 -0.37 -10.55
C GLN A 57 9.28 -1.69 -10.08
N THR A 58 8.88 -2.84 -10.63
CA THR A 58 9.50 -4.13 -10.28
C THR A 58 10.93 -4.28 -10.81
N GLU A 59 11.24 -3.69 -11.96
CA GLU A 59 12.61 -3.62 -12.49
C GLU A 59 13.51 -2.68 -11.67
N ILE A 60 13.02 -1.50 -11.29
CA ILE A 60 13.75 -0.57 -10.39
C ILE A 60 14.05 -1.24 -9.04
N LYS A 61 13.12 -2.04 -8.50
CA LYS A 61 13.32 -2.79 -7.25
C LYS A 61 14.42 -3.86 -7.38
N LYS A 62 14.47 -4.59 -8.50
CA LYS A 62 15.55 -5.57 -8.76
C LYS A 62 16.91 -4.89 -8.89
N GLN A 63 16.99 -3.73 -9.55
CA GLN A 63 18.23 -2.98 -9.70
C GLN A 63 18.71 -2.34 -8.38
N ARG A 64 17.80 -1.81 -7.55
CA ARG A 64 18.13 -1.23 -6.23
C ARG A 64 18.58 -2.29 -5.21
N ASN A 65 17.99 -3.48 -5.24
CA ASN A 65 18.39 -4.58 -4.36
C ASN A 65 19.81 -5.09 -4.64
N HIS A 66 20.29 -4.98 -5.88
CA HIS A 66 21.65 -5.38 -6.25
C HIS A 66 22.72 -4.35 -5.80
N LYS A 67 22.33 -3.09 -5.54
CA LYS A 67 23.22 -2.01 -5.06
C LYS A 67 23.27 -1.90 -3.53
N LYS A 68 22.21 -2.33 -2.82
CA LYS A 68 22.07 -2.27 -1.34
C LYS A 68 22.94 -3.28 -0.56
N SER A 69 23.57 -4.27 -1.20
CA SER A 69 24.43 -5.25 -0.49
C SER A 69 25.76 -4.67 -0.01
N ASN A 70 26.27 -3.59 -0.62
CA ASN A 70 27.57 -3.00 -0.28
C ASN A 70 27.49 -1.79 0.68
N GLU A 71 26.34 -1.13 0.84
CA GLU A 71 26.18 0.06 1.71
C GLU A 71 25.73 -0.25 3.15
N LYS A 72 25.20 -1.45 3.40
CA LYS A 72 24.67 -1.86 4.72
C LYS A 72 25.73 -1.84 5.83
N SER A 73 27.02 -2.00 5.50
CA SER A 73 28.06 -2.13 6.55
C SER A 73 28.53 -0.80 7.14
N ASN A 74 28.39 0.33 6.42
CA ASN A 74 28.91 1.63 6.86
C ASN A 74 27.87 2.54 7.53
N LYS A 75 26.57 2.25 7.43
CA LYS A 75 25.50 3.12 7.99
C LYS A 75 25.03 2.71 9.39
N ILE A 76 25.28 1.46 9.80
CA ILE A 76 24.91 0.91 11.11
C ILE A 76 25.68 1.60 12.26
N SER A 77 26.89 2.12 12.00
CA SER A 77 27.70 2.80 13.02
C SER A 77 27.19 4.19 13.42
N ASN A 78 26.47 4.89 12.54
CA ASN A 78 25.97 6.25 12.80
C ASN A 78 24.55 6.30 13.39
N LYS A 79 23.77 5.20 13.31
CA LYS A 79 22.35 5.18 13.75
C LYS A 79 22.17 5.05 15.27
N LYS A 80 23.24 4.73 16.02
CA LYS A 80 23.18 4.40 17.45
C LYS A 80 23.14 5.60 18.41
N LYS A 81 23.07 6.85 17.92
CA LYS A 81 23.24 8.06 18.74
C LYS A 81 22.14 9.11 18.52
N VAL A 82 20.87 8.74 18.62
CA VAL A 82 19.78 9.71 18.79
C VAL A 82 18.80 9.17 19.85
N LYS A 83 19.14 9.35 21.12
CA LYS A 83 18.18 9.25 22.22
C LYS A 83 18.04 10.63 22.87
N GLU A 84 16.77 11.01 23.02
CA GLU A 84 16.22 12.15 23.75
C GLU A 84 16.49 13.58 23.22
N THR A 85 15.37 14.31 23.13
CA THR A 85 15.21 15.74 22.76
C THR A 85 15.07 15.99 21.27
N MET A 86 14.13 16.89 20.89
CA MET A 86 13.71 17.24 19.52
C MET A 86 14.88 17.13 18.53
N ALA A 87 15.01 15.96 17.90
CA ALA A 87 16.15 15.66 17.07
C ALA A 87 16.09 16.58 15.86
N VAL A 88 17.14 17.37 15.67
CA VAL A 88 17.37 18.10 14.43
C VAL A 88 17.20 17.09 13.31
N PRO A 89 16.22 17.28 12.40
CA PRO A 89 15.83 16.24 11.47
C PRO A 89 17.01 15.88 10.58
N VAL A 90 17.35 14.60 10.53
CA VAL A 90 18.34 14.09 9.58
C VAL A 90 17.78 14.35 8.19
N LYS A 91 18.57 15.04 7.34
CA LYS A 91 18.18 15.34 5.97
C LYS A 91 17.95 14.02 5.23
N TYR A 92 16.82 13.93 4.53
CA TYR A 92 16.60 12.83 3.60
C TYR A 92 17.48 13.07 2.37
N ASP A 93 18.67 12.47 2.35
CA ASP A 93 19.66 12.68 1.27
C ASP A 93 19.34 11.92 -0.02
N ASN A 94 18.34 11.04 -0.01
CA ASN A 94 17.90 10.36 -1.23
C ASN A 94 17.04 11.32 -2.07
N GLU A 95 17.38 11.47 -3.34
CA GLU A 95 16.53 12.19 -4.29
C GLU A 95 15.17 11.48 -4.42
N ILE A 96 14.12 12.09 -3.85
CA ILE A 96 12.74 11.67 -4.11
C ILE A 96 12.39 12.12 -5.53
N SER A 97 12.02 11.16 -6.39
CA SER A 97 11.56 11.47 -7.73
C SER A 97 10.33 12.38 -7.69
N ALA A 98 10.13 13.23 -8.69
CA ALA A 98 8.95 14.10 -8.74
C ALA A 98 7.63 13.30 -8.64
N GLY A 99 7.59 12.08 -9.20
CA GLY A 99 6.46 11.18 -9.10
C GLY A 99 6.23 10.64 -7.68
N ASP A 100 7.29 10.18 -7.00
CA ASP A 100 7.20 9.71 -5.61
C ASP A 100 6.77 10.84 -4.67
N ARG A 101 7.25 12.07 -4.91
CA ARG A 101 6.85 13.26 -4.14
C ARG A 101 5.36 13.56 -4.29
N GLN A 102 4.81 13.44 -5.50
CA GLN A 102 3.37 13.60 -5.75
C GLN A 102 2.54 12.53 -5.02
N ILE A 103 3.01 11.28 -5.01
CA ILE A 103 2.37 10.22 -4.22
C ILE A 103 2.38 10.58 -2.73
N LEU A 104 3.51 11.07 -2.22
CA LEU A 104 3.66 11.45 -0.82
C LEU A 104 2.69 12.56 -0.41
N TYR A 105 2.56 13.63 -1.20
CA TYR A 105 1.56 14.68 -0.93
C TYR A 105 0.14 14.13 -0.83
N LYS A 106 -0.23 13.26 -1.77
CA LYS A 106 -1.56 12.65 -1.84
C LYS A 106 -1.83 11.72 -0.66
N VAL A 107 -0.86 10.90 -0.29
CA VAL A 107 -0.96 10.01 0.88
C VAL A 107 -1.07 10.84 2.16
N VAL A 108 -0.22 11.86 2.35
CA VAL A 108 -0.26 12.71 3.55
C VAL A 108 -1.59 13.44 3.66
N SER A 109 -2.09 14.05 2.57
CA SER A 109 -3.40 14.71 2.52
C SER A 109 -4.56 13.75 2.81
N MET A 110 -4.44 12.48 2.41
CA MET A 110 -5.48 11.50 2.70
C MET A 110 -5.47 11.07 4.18
N GLU A 111 -4.31 11.07 4.83
CA GLU A 111 -4.18 10.75 6.26
C GLU A 111 -4.50 11.94 7.17
N CYS A 112 -4.19 13.17 6.74
CA CYS A 112 -4.57 14.41 7.42
C CYS A 112 -4.40 15.63 6.50
N ASP A 113 -5.49 16.36 6.29
CA ASP A 113 -5.50 17.63 5.53
C ASP A 113 -6.33 18.71 6.22
N THR A 114 -6.27 18.75 7.56
CA THR A 114 -6.94 19.79 8.36
C THR A 114 -6.06 21.02 8.64
N GLY A 115 -4.92 21.09 7.95
CA GLY A 115 -4.01 22.22 7.94
C GLY A 115 -2.56 21.80 8.10
N TYR A 116 -1.68 22.81 8.05
CA TYR A 116 -0.23 22.63 8.05
C TYR A 116 0.28 21.72 9.18
N GLU A 117 -0.14 21.97 10.43
CA GLU A 117 0.33 21.19 11.59
C GLU A 117 -0.12 19.73 11.57
N GLY A 118 -1.33 19.46 11.06
CA GLY A 118 -1.87 18.11 10.92
C GLY A 118 -1.08 17.30 9.90
N SER A 119 -0.84 17.87 8.72
CA SER A 119 -0.04 17.25 7.68
C SER A 119 1.44 17.12 8.09
N LEU A 120 1.99 18.12 8.78
CA LEU A 120 3.36 18.10 9.31
C LEU A 120 3.56 16.95 10.30
N ALA A 121 2.56 16.65 11.13
CA ALA A 121 2.62 15.54 12.06
C ALA A 121 2.61 14.17 11.37
N VAL A 122 1.84 14.02 10.28
CA VAL A 122 1.83 12.77 9.49
C VAL A 122 3.20 12.54 8.84
N ILE A 123 3.77 13.53 8.14
CA ILE A 123 5.09 13.38 7.51
C ILE A 123 6.21 13.23 8.55
N SER A 124 6.12 13.90 9.70
CA SER A 124 7.06 13.71 10.81
C SER A 124 7.03 12.26 11.31
N CYS A 125 5.84 11.67 11.45
CA CYS A 125 5.68 10.26 11.82
C CYS A 125 6.29 9.32 10.77
N MET A 126 6.10 9.57 9.48
CA MET A 126 6.72 8.79 8.39
C MET A 126 8.25 8.85 8.46
N LEU A 127 8.81 10.02 8.72
CA LEU A 127 10.26 10.20 8.84
C LEU A 127 10.83 9.59 10.13
N ASN A 128 10.08 9.62 11.23
CA ASN A 128 10.44 8.92 12.46
C ASN A 128 10.53 7.40 12.24
N ARG A 129 9.60 6.84 11.45
CA ARG A 129 9.66 5.42 11.05
C ARG A 129 10.93 5.15 10.24
N LEU A 130 11.22 5.98 9.25
CA LEU A 130 12.42 5.86 8.43
C LEU A 130 13.72 5.87 9.27
N GLU A 131 13.77 6.67 10.33
CA GLU A 131 14.92 6.76 11.23
C GLU A 131 14.99 5.61 12.25
N SER A 132 13.90 4.86 12.44
CA SER A 132 13.82 3.72 13.34
C SER A 132 14.39 2.45 12.71
N ASP A 133 14.86 1.52 13.53
CA ASP A 133 15.29 0.19 13.08
C ASP A 133 14.12 -0.78 12.84
N LYS A 134 12.90 -0.37 13.22
CA LYS A 134 11.69 -1.20 13.07
C LYS A 134 11.08 -1.15 11.66
N TYR A 135 11.56 -0.25 10.81
CA TYR A 135 10.96 0.05 9.51
C TYR A 135 12.01 0.09 8.40
N PRO A 136 11.60 0.08 7.12
CA PRO A 136 12.52 0.18 5.99
C PRO A 136 13.32 1.48 5.96
N ASP A 137 14.54 1.41 5.42
CA ASP A 137 15.45 2.56 5.24
C ASP A 137 15.14 3.42 3.99
N ASP A 138 13.94 3.31 3.40
CA ASP A 138 13.48 4.12 2.27
C ASP A 138 12.09 4.68 2.57
N LEU A 139 11.89 5.98 2.34
CA LEU A 139 10.64 6.66 2.72
C LEU A 139 9.44 6.11 1.94
N MET A 140 9.63 5.79 0.67
CA MET A 140 8.53 5.25 -0.12
C MET A 140 8.26 3.80 0.23
N ASP A 141 9.27 3.03 0.65
CA ASP A 141 9.02 1.70 1.24
C ASP A 141 8.21 1.83 2.55
N VAL A 142 8.48 2.83 3.41
CA VAL A 142 7.66 3.13 4.60
C VAL A 142 6.21 3.48 4.23
N VAL A 143 5.99 4.28 3.18
CA VAL A 143 4.64 4.63 2.68
C VAL A 143 3.91 3.40 2.13
N ARG A 144 4.64 2.49 1.47
CA ARG A 144 4.10 1.27 0.84
C ARG A 144 3.93 0.10 1.80
N GLU A 145 4.40 0.23 3.04
CA GLU A 145 4.30 -0.84 4.03
C GLU A 145 2.84 -1.24 4.25
N LYS A 146 2.63 -2.55 4.32
CA LYS A 146 1.30 -3.13 4.29
C LYS A 146 0.50 -2.67 5.51
N ALA A 147 -0.68 -2.11 5.27
CA ALA A 147 -1.61 -1.63 6.30
C ALA A 147 -1.07 -0.49 7.20
N GLN A 148 -0.02 0.23 6.79
CA GLN A 148 0.47 1.41 7.50
C GLN A 148 -0.28 2.69 7.12
N PHE A 149 -0.70 2.79 5.85
CA PHE A 149 -1.45 3.91 5.30
C PHE A 149 -2.58 3.36 4.42
N SER A 150 -3.81 3.40 4.92
CA SER A 150 -4.99 3.03 4.10
C SER A 150 -5.15 3.96 2.90
N ALA A 151 -4.57 5.17 2.99
CA ALA A 151 -4.45 6.09 1.89
C ALA A 151 -3.69 5.52 0.69
N TYR A 152 -2.66 4.69 0.90
CA TYR A 152 -1.83 4.17 -0.19
C TYR A 152 -2.54 3.04 -0.94
N TYR A 153 -2.90 1.96 -0.24
CA TYR A 153 -3.59 0.82 -0.86
C TYR A 153 -4.66 0.28 0.08
N ASP A 154 -5.91 0.28 -0.38
CA ASP A 154 -7.01 -0.35 0.34
C ASP A 154 -7.16 -1.80 -0.15
N LYS A 155 -6.86 -2.74 0.74
CA LYS A 155 -6.96 -4.18 0.46
C LYS A 155 -8.40 -4.64 0.25
N LYS A 156 -9.40 -3.95 0.82
CA LYS A 156 -10.81 -4.37 0.71
C LYS A 156 -11.36 -4.10 -0.69
N THR A 157 -10.99 -2.96 -1.24
CA THR A 157 -11.43 -2.51 -2.57
C THR A 157 -10.41 -2.83 -3.66
N GLU A 158 -9.19 -3.23 -3.29
CA GLU A 158 -8.04 -3.44 -4.18
C GLU A 158 -7.70 -2.19 -5.01
N THR A 159 -7.89 -1.00 -4.41
CA THR A 159 -7.67 0.30 -5.06
C THR A 159 -6.55 1.09 -4.39
N TYR A 160 -6.16 2.19 -5.05
CA TYR A 160 -5.23 3.19 -4.54
C TYR A 160 -5.99 4.51 -4.29
N PRO A 161 -6.59 4.70 -3.09
CA PRO A 161 -7.51 5.81 -2.83
C PRO A 161 -6.89 7.19 -3.03
N TYR A 162 -5.56 7.31 -2.87
CA TYR A 162 -4.85 8.57 -3.06
C TYR A 162 -4.85 9.08 -4.51
N ILE A 163 -5.13 8.24 -5.53
CA ILE A 163 -4.97 8.61 -6.94
C ILE A 163 -5.70 9.91 -7.28
N ASP A 164 -6.95 10.04 -6.85
CA ASP A 164 -7.81 11.20 -7.15
C ASP A 164 -7.74 12.28 -6.06
N ARG A 165 -6.86 12.12 -5.06
CA ARG A 165 -6.69 13.11 -4.01
C ARG A 165 -6.04 14.37 -4.55
N ASN A 166 -6.60 15.52 -4.21
CA ASN A 166 -6.01 16.84 -4.44
C ASN A 166 -5.54 17.43 -3.11
N PRO A 167 -4.22 17.43 -2.81
CA PRO A 167 -3.69 17.97 -1.57
C PRO A 167 -3.92 19.47 -1.43
N SER A 168 -4.18 19.95 -0.21
CA SER A 168 -4.14 21.38 0.07
C SER A 168 -2.73 21.97 -0.08
N GLN A 169 -2.66 23.29 -0.27
CA GLN A 169 -1.39 24.00 -0.32
C GLN A 169 -0.60 23.87 1.00
N GLU A 170 -1.30 23.83 2.13
CA GLU A 170 -0.72 23.69 3.46
C GLU A 170 -0.10 22.29 3.65
N CYS A 171 -0.75 21.25 3.12
CA CYS A 171 -0.21 19.89 3.11
C CYS A 171 1.06 19.80 2.27
N ILE A 172 1.07 20.36 1.06
CA ILE A 172 2.25 20.40 0.19
C ILE A 172 3.42 21.10 0.91
N GLN A 173 3.16 22.27 1.49
CA GLN A 173 4.16 23.03 2.24
C GLN A 173 4.72 22.25 3.44
N ALA A 174 3.85 21.57 4.21
CA ALA A 174 4.26 20.77 5.35
C ALA A 174 5.18 19.61 4.96
N VAL A 175 4.86 18.92 3.86
CA VAL A 175 5.68 17.83 3.33
C VAL A 175 7.03 18.35 2.86
N ASP A 176 7.06 19.46 2.11
CA ASP A 176 8.32 20.02 1.61
C ASP A 176 9.23 20.53 2.73
N ASP A 177 8.66 21.19 3.75
CA ASP A 177 9.42 21.66 4.92
C ASP A 177 10.02 20.49 5.72
N ALA A 178 9.26 19.41 5.89
CA ALA A 178 9.74 18.22 6.59
C ALA A 178 10.86 17.51 5.81
N LEU A 179 10.69 17.34 4.49
CA LEU A 179 11.70 16.71 3.62
C LEU A 179 12.98 17.52 3.50
N ALA A 180 12.88 18.86 3.51
CA ALA A 180 14.02 19.75 3.51
C ALA A 180 14.80 19.74 4.84
N GLY A 181 14.33 19.00 5.86
CA GLY A 181 14.93 18.98 7.19
C GLY A 181 14.73 20.30 7.94
N LYS A 182 13.70 21.09 7.60
CA LYS A 182 13.46 22.39 8.25
C LYS A 182 12.63 22.24 9.52
N LYS A 183 11.64 21.35 9.53
CA LYS A 183 10.64 21.26 10.60
C LYS A 183 10.15 19.84 10.84
N ARG A 184 9.95 19.51 12.12
CA ARG A 184 9.15 18.37 12.61
C ARG A 184 8.44 18.79 13.88
N ASN A 185 7.21 18.34 14.07
CA ASN A 185 6.39 18.65 15.25
C ASN A 185 6.10 17.42 16.13
N LEU A 186 6.77 16.29 15.86
CA LEU A 186 6.69 15.07 16.65
C LEU A 186 8.08 14.63 17.16
N PRO A 187 8.19 14.20 18.43
CA PRO A 187 9.36 13.50 18.93
C PRO A 187 9.64 12.22 18.12
N SER A 188 10.90 11.82 18.00
CA SER A 188 11.34 10.68 17.18
C SER A 188 10.67 9.34 17.54
N TYR A 189 10.29 9.16 18.80
CA TYR A 189 9.62 7.94 19.27
C TYR A 189 8.11 7.88 18.94
N ILE A 190 7.53 8.96 18.41
CA ILE A 190 6.13 8.97 17.96
C ILE A 190 6.04 8.44 16.53
N MET A 191 5.68 7.16 16.41
CA MET A 191 5.61 6.43 15.13
C MET A 191 4.20 5.88 14.81
N TYR A 192 3.22 6.14 15.67
CA TYR A 192 1.88 5.56 15.56
C TYR A 192 0.81 6.63 15.66
N PHE A 193 -0.21 6.55 14.81
CA PHE A 193 -1.39 7.39 14.91
C PHE A 193 -2.64 6.63 14.45
N ARG A 194 -3.80 7.18 14.81
CA ARG A 194 -5.11 6.81 14.27
C ARG A 194 -5.96 8.05 14.14
N ALA A 195 -6.99 7.97 13.30
CA ALA A 195 -8.06 8.96 13.31
C ALA A 195 -8.57 9.15 14.75
N SER A 196 -8.82 10.40 15.12
CA SER A 196 -9.19 10.85 16.47
C SER A 196 -10.48 10.21 17.00
N SER A 197 -11.32 9.68 16.11
CA SER A 197 -12.46 8.83 16.45
C SER A 197 -12.05 7.58 17.26
N TYR A 198 -10.82 7.08 17.08
CA TYR A 198 -10.25 5.96 17.83
C TYR A 198 -9.44 6.44 19.04
N LYS A 199 -10.12 6.61 20.18
CA LYS A 199 -9.54 7.18 21.42
C LYS A 199 -8.43 6.35 22.07
N LYS A 200 -8.27 5.07 21.72
CA LYS A 200 -7.32 4.15 22.35
C LYS A 200 -6.69 3.21 21.32
N LEU A 201 -5.44 2.85 21.56
CA LEU A 201 -4.71 1.82 20.84
C LEU A 201 -4.14 0.82 21.86
N LYS A 202 -4.58 -0.44 21.80
CA LYS A 202 -4.23 -1.47 22.79
C LYS A 202 -2.71 -1.70 22.79
N GLY A 203 -2.08 -1.53 23.96
CA GLY A 203 -0.63 -1.69 24.13
C GLY A 203 0.20 -0.43 23.84
N TYR A 204 -0.44 0.73 23.65
CA TYR A 204 0.24 2.00 23.37
C TYR A 204 -0.22 3.09 24.34
N LYS A 205 0.67 4.04 24.62
CA LYS A 205 0.38 5.26 25.38
C LYS A 205 0.01 6.40 24.43
N LYS A 206 -0.93 7.25 24.85
CA LYS A 206 -1.36 8.42 24.08
C LYS A 206 -0.33 9.54 24.25
N TYR A 207 0.10 10.13 23.14
CA TYR A 207 0.91 11.35 23.13
C TYR A 207 0.02 12.60 23.12
N GLY A 208 -0.86 12.71 22.13
CA GLY A 208 -1.69 13.90 21.93
C GLY A 208 -2.51 13.80 20.66
N GLN A 209 -3.34 14.80 20.40
CA GLN A 209 -4.09 14.94 19.15
C GLN A 209 -3.54 16.14 18.38
N ILE A 210 -3.27 15.97 17.09
CA ILE A 210 -2.83 17.03 16.17
C ILE A 210 -3.63 16.85 14.88
N GLY A 211 -4.38 17.89 14.50
CA GLY A 211 -5.40 17.77 13.45
C GLY A 211 -6.43 16.69 13.81
N ASP A 212 -6.75 15.86 12.81
CA ASP A 212 -7.77 14.81 12.96
C ASP A 212 -7.20 13.48 13.49
N ASN A 213 -5.92 13.45 13.87
CA ASN A 213 -5.23 12.25 14.30
C ASN A 213 -4.81 12.30 15.78
N THR A 214 -4.99 11.19 16.48
CA THR A 214 -4.38 10.94 17.78
C THR A 214 -3.10 10.13 17.61
N TYR A 215 -2.04 10.59 18.23
CA TYR A 215 -0.70 10.01 18.16
C TYR A 215 -0.40 9.18 19.41
N PHE A 216 0.37 8.11 19.22
CA PHE A 216 0.67 7.10 20.22
C PHE A 216 2.14 6.66 20.16
N TYR A 217 2.61 6.04 21.24
CA TYR A 217 3.94 5.46 21.36
C TYR A 217 3.92 4.21 22.24
N LYS A 218 4.96 3.37 22.12
CA LYS A 218 5.27 2.35 23.12
C LYS A 218 6.42 2.85 23.99
N GLU A 219 6.47 2.41 25.25
CA GLU A 219 7.56 2.80 26.14
C GLU A 219 8.93 2.35 25.67
N GLU A 220 9.01 1.20 24.99
CA GLU A 220 10.26 0.69 24.39
C GLU A 220 10.80 1.57 23.25
N ASP A 221 9.98 2.45 22.66
CA ASP A 221 10.39 3.36 21.59
C ASP A 221 11.03 4.65 22.12
N ARG A 222 10.85 4.95 23.40
CA ARG A 222 11.36 6.15 24.07
C ARG A 222 12.82 5.96 24.51
#